data_AF-A0A2P4Y4Z4-F1
#
_entry.id   AF-A0A2P4Y4Z4-F1
#
_cell.length_a   1.000
_cell.length_b   1.000
_cell.length_c   1.000
_cell.angle_alpha   90.00
_cell.angle_beta   90.00
_cell.angle_gamma   90.00
#
_symmetry.space_group_name_H-M   'P 1'
#
loop_
_entity.id
_entity.type
_entity.pdbx_description
1 polymer ?
#
loop_
_entity_poly.entity_id
_entity_poly.type
_entity_poly.pdbx_seq_one_letter_code
_entity_poly.pdbx_strand_id
1 'polypeptide(L)'
;MDEFRTSKLCSQCHQTLSPVQYPVNTMLPRRKKRKGVVLVRNRAEVQFEEKKCHGVLCCDHVNCNARYWDRDVNAAINMVELLKSEVLGRGRLQAFRRP
;
A
#
# COMPACT_ATOMS: atom_id res chain seq x y z
N MET A 1 10.87 -6.69 12.20
CA MET A 1 11.48 -6.26 10.92
C MET A 1 10.96 -7.17 9.81
N ASP A 2 10.53 -6.62 8.67
CA ASP A 2 10.16 -7.40 7.47
C ASP A 2 11.43 -8.00 6.86
N GLU A 3 11.75 -9.26 7.20
CA GLU A 3 13.01 -9.92 6.84
C GLU A 3 13.21 -9.99 5.33
N PHE A 4 12.13 -10.28 4.62
CA PHE A 4 12.11 -10.53 3.18
C PHE A 4 11.66 -9.32 2.37
N ARG A 5 11.32 -8.20 3.01
CA ARG A 5 10.79 -6.99 2.34
C ARG A 5 9.52 -7.27 1.53
N THR A 6 8.74 -8.26 1.93
CA THR A 6 7.52 -8.72 1.23
C THR A 6 6.50 -7.60 1.04
N SER A 7 6.41 -6.67 1.98
CA SER A 7 5.52 -5.51 1.88
C SER A 7 6.06 -4.37 1.00
N LYS A 8 7.35 -4.40 0.66
CA LYS A 8 8.07 -3.30 0.00
C LYS A 8 8.45 -3.58 -1.44
N LEU A 9 8.37 -4.83 -1.90
CA LEU A 9 8.69 -5.22 -3.28
C LEU A 9 7.41 -5.48 -4.06
N CYS A 10 7.35 -5.03 -5.31
CA CYS A 10 6.23 -5.28 -6.19
C CYS A 10 6.10 -6.77 -6.49
N SER A 11 4.93 -7.36 -6.30
CA SER A 11 4.75 -8.79 -6.56
C SER A 11 4.73 -9.18 -8.05
N GLN A 12 4.77 -8.21 -8.97
CA GLN A 12 4.87 -8.47 -10.41
C GLN A 12 6.28 -8.36 -10.96
N CYS A 13 7.08 -7.39 -10.51
CA CYS A 13 8.40 -7.09 -11.09
C CYS A 13 9.52 -7.04 -10.04
N HIS A 14 9.19 -7.25 -8.77
CA HIS A 14 10.08 -7.21 -7.62
C HIS A 14 10.88 -5.91 -7.41
N GLN A 15 10.52 -4.83 -8.11
CA GLN A 15 11.07 -3.50 -7.86
C GLN A 15 10.53 -2.92 -6.55
N THR A 16 11.29 -2.01 -5.94
CA THR A 16 10.88 -1.37 -4.69
C THR A 16 9.66 -0.48 -4.93
N LEU A 17 8.67 -0.61 -4.04
CA LEU A 17 7.46 0.19 -4.08
C LEU A 17 7.64 1.51 -3.33
N SER A 18 7.06 2.56 -3.91
CA SER A 18 7.06 3.92 -3.39
C SER A 18 5.81 4.19 -2.55
N PRO A 19 5.89 5.05 -1.52
CA PRO A 19 4.71 5.47 -0.77
C PRO A 19 3.80 6.37 -1.60
N VAL A 20 2.49 6.20 -1.43
CA VAL A 20 1.48 7.07 -2.06
C VAL A 20 1.11 8.21 -1.12
N GLN A 21 0.97 9.41 -1.67
CA GLN A 21 0.43 10.57 -0.97
C GLN A 21 -0.90 10.99 -1.60
N TYR A 22 -1.84 11.48 -0.79
CA TYR A 22 -3.11 11.97 -1.27
C TYR A 22 -3.55 13.23 -0.51
N PRO A 23 -4.18 14.21 -1.18
CA PRO A 23 -4.68 15.40 -0.53
C PRO A 23 -5.91 15.08 0.31
N VAL A 24 -5.90 15.51 1.57
CA VAL A 24 -7.02 15.35 2.51
C VAL A 24 -7.45 16.72 2.99
N ASN A 25 -8.75 17.01 2.87
CA ASN A 25 -9.30 18.20 3.50
C ASN A 25 -9.33 18.01 5.02
N THR A 26 -8.46 18.73 5.73
CA THR A 26 -8.30 18.63 7.18
C THR A 26 -9.39 19.37 7.95
N MET A 27 -10.02 20.35 7.30
CA MET A 27 -11.08 21.16 7.87
C MET A 27 -12.46 20.52 7.75
N LEU A 28 -12.58 19.35 7.11
CA LEU A 28 -13.84 18.59 7.09
C LEU A 28 -14.18 18.14 8.52
N PRO A 29 -15.29 18.64 9.11
CA PRO A 29 -15.69 18.19 10.43
C PRO A 29 -15.93 16.69 10.42
N ARG A 30 -15.44 15.97 11.44
CA ARG A 30 -15.72 14.52 11.59
C ARG A 30 -17.21 14.28 11.43
N ARG A 31 -17.59 13.21 10.71
CA ARG A 31 -19.01 12.86 10.51
C ARG A 31 -19.66 12.69 11.89
N LYS A 32 -20.57 13.60 12.22
CA LYS A 32 -21.41 13.48 13.42
C LYS A 32 -22.66 12.68 13.04
N LYS A 33 -22.89 11.59 13.78
CA LYS A 33 -24.13 10.82 13.71
C LYS A 33 -24.97 11.15 14.93
N ARG A 34 -26.27 11.37 14.76
CA ARG A 34 -27.24 11.47 15.86
C ARG A 34 -28.40 10.54 15.56
N LYS A 35 -28.68 9.59 16.45
CA LYS A 35 -29.72 8.54 16.27
C LYS A 35 -29.63 7.82 14.90
N GLY A 36 -28.42 7.42 14.50
CA GLY A 36 -28.19 6.73 13.22
C GLY A 36 -28.16 7.62 11.97
N VAL A 37 -28.65 8.87 12.06
CA VAL A 37 -28.67 9.82 10.94
C VAL A 37 -27.36 10.59 10.86
N VAL A 38 -26.76 10.67 9.67
CA VAL A 38 -25.57 11.49 9.39
C VAL A 38 -26.02 12.94 9.21
N LEU A 39 -25.53 13.83 10.07
CA LEU A 39 -25.85 15.26 9.97
C LEU A 39 -25.14 15.88 8.75
N VAL A 40 -25.85 16.77 8.03
CA VAL A 40 -25.31 17.51 6.88
C VAL A 40 -24.13 18.37 7.34
N ARG A 41 -23.03 18.31 6.58
CA ARG A 41 -21.86 19.15 6.83
C ARG A 41 -22.09 20.53 6.23
N ASN A 42 -22.04 21.59 7.03
CA ASN A 42 -21.82 22.93 6.50
C ASN A 42 -20.43 22.94 5.82
N ARG A 43 -20.37 23.30 4.53
CA ARG A 43 -19.12 23.43 3.79
C ARG A 43 -18.40 24.70 4.26
N ALA A 44 -17.64 24.58 5.34
CA ALA A 44 -16.65 25.59 5.73
C ALA A 44 -15.43 25.51 4.79
N GLU A 45 -14.56 26.52 4.88
CA GLU A 45 -13.31 26.68 4.11
C GLU A 45 -12.51 25.38 3.97
N VAL A 46 -11.97 25.18 2.77
CA VAL A 46 -11.25 23.97 2.38
C VAL A 46 -9.75 24.22 2.51
N GLN A 47 -9.10 23.55 3.47
CA GLN A 47 -7.63 23.43 3.50
C GLN A 47 -7.25 21.98 3.23
N PHE A 48 -6.33 21.76 2.30
CA PHE A 48 -5.81 20.45 1.95
C PHE A 48 -4.41 20.26 2.51
N GLU A 49 -4.16 19.08 3.06
CA GLU A 49 -2.81 18.60 3.40
C GLU A 49 -2.53 17.29 2.68
N GLU A 50 -1.29 17.10 2.23
CA GLU A 50 -0.86 15.80 1.74
C GLU A 50 -0.68 14.83 2.90
N LYS A 51 -1.36 13.68 2.81
CA LYS A 51 -1.20 12.59 3.77
C LYS A 51 -0.68 11.35 3.09
N LYS A 52 0.23 10.66 3.79
CA LYS A 52 0.75 9.38 3.36
C LYS A 52 -0.33 8.31 3.49
N CYS A 53 -0.60 7.59 2.41
CA CYS A 53 -1.43 6.39 2.44
C CYS A 53 -0.58 5.22 2.94
N HIS A 54 -0.87 4.73 4.15
CA HIS A 54 -0.16 3.57 4.68
C HIS A 54 -0.64 2.25 4.08
N GLY A 55 -1.88 2.16 3.61
CA GLY A 55 -2.42 0.92 3.03
C GLY A 55 -2.05 0.70 1.56
N VAL A 56 -1.61 1.75 0.86
CA VAL A 56 -1.37 1.68 -0.60
C VAL A 56 0.06 2.09 -0.93
N LEU A 57 0.68 1.36 -1.86
CA LEU A 57 2.00 1.63 -2.40
C LEU A 57 1.95 1.70 -3.93
N CYS A 58 2.93 2.36 -4.54
CA CYS A 58 3.03 2.54 -5.99
C CYS A 58 4.26 1.79 -6.56
N CYS A 59 4.12 1.16 -7.72
CA CYS A 59 5.28 0.70 -8.50
C CYS A 59 5.57 1.70 -9.60
N ASP A 60 6.73 2.36 -9.53
CA ASP A 60 7.14 3.36 -10.51
C ASP A 60 7.92 2.76 -11.70
N HIS A 61 8.02 1.42 -11.75
CA HIS A 61 8.72 0.74 -12.83
C HIS A 61 7.90 0.83 -14.12
N VAL A 62 8.45 1.47 -15.14
CA VAL A 62 7.79 1.78 -16.44
C VAL A 62 7.15 0.55 -17.08
N ASN A 63 7.78 -0.61 -16.96
CA ASN A 63 7.31 -1.85 -17.58
C ASN A 63 6.46 -2.73 -16.65
N CYS A 64 6.01 -2.20 -15.50
CA CYS A 64 5.11 -2.92 -14.60
C CYS A 64 3.66 -2.45 -14.80
N ASN A 65 2.76 -3.40 -15.03
CA ASN A 65 1.34 -3.11 -15.19
C ASN A 65 0.67 -2.77 -13.85
N ALA A 66 1.17 -3.31 -12.74
CA ALA A 66 0.67 -2.98 -11.41
C ALA A 66 1.20 -1.62 -10.95
N ARG A 67 0.42 -0.57 -11.18
CA ARG A 67 0.73 0.78 -10.70
C ARG A 67 0.55 0.92 -9.20
N TYR A 68 -0.55 0.41 -8.65
CA TYR A 68 -0.89 0.53 -7.23
C TYR A 68 -1.12 -0.83 -6.60
N TRP A 69 -0.65 -0.96 -5.36
CA TRP A 69 -0.81 -2.16 -4.54
C TRP A 69 -1.47 -1.81 -3.22
N ASP A 70 -2.49 -2.58 -2.84
CA ASP A 70 -2.76 -2.77 -1.42
C ASP A 70 -1.55 -3.46 -0.79
N ARG A 71 -1.05 -2.89 0.30
CA ARG A 71 0.20 -3.32 0.94
C ARG A 71 0.14 -4.76 1.42
N ASP A 72 -1.00 -5.16 1.99
CA ASP A 72 -1.15 -6.47 2.62
C ASP A 72 -1.38 -7.54 1.56
N VAL A 73 -2.15 -7.21 0.51
CA VAL A 73 -2.31 -8.09 -0.66
C VAL A 73 -0.97 -8.34 -1.36
N ASN A 74 -0.18 -7.29 -1.59
CA ASN A 74 1.15 -7.42 -2.20
C ASN A 74 2.08 -8.29 -1.34
N ALA A 75 2.08 -8.08 -0.02
CA ALA A 75 2.85 -8.90 0.90
C ALA A 75 2.41 -10.37 0.86
N ALA A 76 1.10 -10.64 0.86
CA ALA A 76 0.55 -11.98 0.79
C ALA A 76 0.97 -12.72 -0.49
N ILE A 77 0.91 -12.06 -1.65
CA ILE A 77 1.35 -12.65 -2.93
C ILE A 77 2.84 -13.00 -2.87
N ASN A 78 3.68 -12.09 -2.38
CA ASN A 78 5.11 -12.32 -2.22
C ASN A 78 5.44 -13.47 -1.25
N MET A 79 4.69 -13.60 -0.15
CA MET A 79 4.85 -14.73 0.78
C MET A 79 4.50 -16.07 0.12
N VAL A 80 3.45 -16.11 -0.69
CA VAL A 80 3.07 -17.31 -1.45
C VAL A 80 4.15 -17.68 -2.48
N GLU A 81 4.76 -16.69 -3.14
CA GLU A 81 5.86 -16.92 -4.08
C GLU A 81 7.09 -17.52 -3.39
N LEU A 82 7.47 -16.97 -2.23
CA LEU A 82 8.56 -17.52 -1.40
C LEU A 82 8.27 -18.96 -0.97
N LEU A 83 7.06 -19.25 -0.50
CA LEU A 83 6.65 -20.61 -0.13
C LEU A 83 6.77 -21.58 -1.32
N LYS A 84 6.30 -21.17 -2.50
CA LYS A 84 6.42 -21.99 -3.72
C LYS A 84 7.89 -22.27 -4.07
N SER A 85 8.76 -21.27 -3.95
CA SER A 85 10.20 -21.42 -4.21
C SER A 85 10.84 -22.43 -3.26
N GLU A 86 10.48 -22.39 -1.98
CA GLU A 86 10.97 -23.31 -0.96
C GLU A 86 10.50 -24.74 -1.20
N VAL A 87 9.20 -24.94 -1.45
CA VAL A 87 8.61 -26.26 -1.76
C VAL A 87 9.26 -26.90 -2.99
N LEU A 88 9.66 -26.10 -3.97
CA LEU A 88 10.34 -26.56 -5.18
C LEU A 88 11.86 -26.74 -5.00
N GLY A 89 12.41 -26.54 -3.81
CA GLY A 89 13.85 -26.67 -3.52
C GLY A 89 14.72 -25.59 -4.20
N ARG A 90 14.13 -24.48 -4.63
CA ARG A 90 14.84 -23.35 -5.27
C ARG A 90 15.43 -22.38 -4.25
N GLY A 91 15.00 -22.49 -2.98
CA GLY A 91 15.43 -21.66 -1.88
C GLY A 91 15.00 -20.19 -2.04
N ARG A 92 15.74 -19.28 -1.38
CA ARG A 92 15.41 -17.85 -1.34
C ARG A 92 15.69 -17.16 -2.68
N LEU A 93 14.62 -16.62 -3.28
CA LEU A 93 14.64 -15.78 -4.47
C LEU A 93 15.54 -14.54 -4.27
N GLN A 94 16.32 -14.18 -5.30
CA GLN A 94 17.33 -13.12 -5.23
C GLN A 94 16.73 -11.76 -4.86
N ALA A 95 15.56 -11.43 -5.40
CA ALA A 95 14.86 -10.18 -5.13
C ALA A 95 14.56 -9.95 -3.64
N PHE A 96 14.33 -11.02 -2.88
CA PHE A 96 13.96 -10.97 -1.46
C PHE A 96 15.19 -11.12 -0.54
N ARG A 97 16.41 -11.11 -1.10
CA ARG A 97 17.63 -11.04 -0.28
C ARG A 97 17.78 -9.64 0.30
N ARG A 98 18.34 -9.58 1.51
CA ARG A 98 18.76 -8.30 2.08
C ARG A 98 19.97 -7.78 1.30
N PRO A 99 20.07 -6.46 1.08
CA PRO A 99 21.33 -5.84 0.68
C PRO A 99 22.44 -6.14 1.69
#